data_AF-A0A8S4QZQ4-F1
#
_entry.id   AF-A0A8S4QZQ4-F1
#
_cell.length_a   1.000
_cell.length_b   1.000
_cell.length_c   1.000
_cell.angle_alpha   90.00
_cell.angle_beta   90.00
_cell.angle_gamma   90.00
#
_symmetry.space_group_name_H-M   'P 1'
#
loop_
_entity.id
_entity.type
_entity.pdbx_description
1 polymer ?
#
loop_
_entity_poly.entity_id
_entity_poly.type
_entity_poly.pdbx_seq_one_letter_code
_entity_poly.pdbx_strand_id
1 'polypeptide(L)'
;MQAIFMHSSVKVGLAASVCIEKEVNRRIQIGWAAFGKLRNIFSSKIPQCLKTKVFEQCVLPVMTYGIETWPLTMGLIRRLRVTQRAMERAMLGVSLRDQIEEIRRRTRVTDIAQRVAKLKWQWAGHIARRTDGRWGLKVLEWRPRTGKRSVGRPRTRWTDDIRRVAWSR
;
A
#
# COMPACT_ATOMS: atom_id res chain seq x y z
N MET A 1 -40.79 -0.11 2.34
CA MET A 1 -39.54 -0.65 2.94
C MET A 1 -38.32 -0.70 2.00
N GLN A 2 -38.36 -0.16 0.78
CA GLN A 2 -37.22 -0.23 -0.16
C GLN A 2 -36.25 0.97 -0.11
N ALA A 3 -36.62 2.09 0.53
CA ALA A 3 -35.80 3.31 0.57
C ALA A 3 -34.64 3.27 1.58
N ILE A 4 -34.70 2.41 2.60
CA ILE A 4 -33.68 2.37 3.67
C ILE A 4 -32.41 1.60 3.24
N PHE A 5 -32.54 0.60 2.35
CA PHE A 5 -31.43 -0.27 1.93
C PHE A 5 -30.49 0.34 0.86
N MET A 6 -30.99 1.28 0.03
CA MET A 6 -30.15 2.00 -0.93
C MET A 6 -29.14 2.93 -0.24
N HIS A 7 -29.56 3.56 0.87
CA HIS A 7 -28.69 4.42 1.67
C HIS A 7 -27.57 3.62 2.37
N SER A 8 -27.84 2.36 2.74
CA SER A 8 -26.87 1.45 3.37
C SER A 8 -25.77 0.99 2.41
N SER A 9 -26.07 0.75 1.14
CA SER A 9 -25.08 0.22 0.17
C SER A 9 -24.05 1.28 -0.26
N VAL A 10 -24.45 2.54 -0.38
CA VAL A 10 -23.54 3.67 -0.61
C VAL A 10 -22.67 3.91 0.63
N LYS A 11 -23.22 3.74 1.84
CA LYS A 11 -22.49 3.81 3.11
C LYS A 11 -21.44 2.72 3.27
N VAL A 12 -21.67 1.47 2.83
CA VAL A 12 -20.66 0.39 2.91
C VAL A 12 -19.47 0.67 1.98
N GLY A 13 -19.71 1.19 0.77
CA GLY A 13 -18.65 1.60 -0.14
C GLY A 13 -17.83 2.77 0.39
N LEU A 14 -18.50 3.82 0.92
CA LEU A 14 -17.88 4.98 1.60
C LEU A 14 -17.08 4.57 2.82
N ALA A 15 -17.67 3.77 3.71
CA ALA A 15 -17.03 3.29 4.93
C ALA A 15 -15.81 2.42 4.64
N ALA A 16 -15.86 1.53 3.64
CA ALA A 16 -14.71 0.70 3.29
C ALA A 16 -13.51 1.53 2.79
N SER A 17 -13.73 2.51 1.91
CA SER A 17 -12.66 3.41 1.43
C SER A 17 -12.11 4.30 2.54
N VAL A 18 -12.99 4.86 3.39
CA VAL A 18 -12.60 5.70 4.53
C VAL A 18 -11.84 4.87 5.58
N CYS A 19 -12.22 3.60 5.77
CA CYS A 19 -11.53 2.67 6.66
C CYS A 19 -10.13 2.33 6.15
N ILE A 20 -9.98 2.07 4.84
CA ILE A 20 -8.67 1.79 4.22
C ILE A 20 -7.75 3.00 4.35
N GLU A 21 -8.24 4.22 4.11
CA GLU A 21 -7.41 5.41 4.27
C GLU A 21 -6.95 5.62 5.72
N LYS A 22 -7.83 5.40 6.69
CA LYS A 22 -7.48 5.43 8.12
C LYS A 22 -6.44 4.37 8.47
N GLU A 23 -6.61 3.16 7.96
CA GLU A 23 -5.68 2.06 8.21
C GLU A 23 -4.31 2.32 7.56
N VAL A 24 -4.26 2.84 6.33
CA VAL A 24 -2.98 3.25 5.70
C VAL A 24 -2.28 4.32 6.55
N ASN A 25 -3.02 5.28 7.11
CA ASN A 25 -2.44 6.29 7.99
C ASN A 25 -1.92 5.69 9.29
N ARG A 26 -2.66 4.75 9.87
CA ARG A 26 -2.20 3.98 11.02
C ARG A 26 -0.91 3.23 10.70
N ARG A 27 -0.80 2.58 9.55
CA ARG A 27 0.44 1.89 9.12
C ARG A 27 1.60 2.85 8.93
N ILE A 28 1.35 4.04 8.39
CA ILE A 28 2.35 5.12 8.27
C ILE A 28 2.83 5.54 9.66
N GLN A 29 1.92 5.74 10.62
CA GLN A 29 2.26 6.13 11.99
C GLN A 29 3.07 5.05 12.71
N ILE A 30 2.66 3.77 12.60
CA ILE A 30 3.41 2.65 13.18
C ILE A 30 4.77 2.50 12.49
N GLY A 31 4.85 2.71 11.17
CA GLY A 31 6.11 2.74 10.43
C GLY A 31 7.07 3.83 10.92
N TRP A 32 6.56 5.03 11.20
CA TRP A 32 7.34 6.11 11.83
C TRP A 32 7.78 5.77 13.24
N ALA A 33 6.91 5.15 14.05
CA ALA A 33 7.29 4.70 15.38
C ALA A 33 8.40 3.63 15.33
N ALA A 34 8.31 2.68 14.40
CA ALA A 34 9.35 1.66 14.18
C ALA A 34 10.67 2.31 13.71
N PHE A 35 10.61 3.25 12.77
CA PHE A 35 11.78 4.01 12.32
C PHE A 35 12.40 4.81 13.47
N GLY A 36 11.58 5.47 14.30
CA GLY A 36 12.02 6.23 15.46
C GLY A 36 12.74 5.36 16.51
N LYS A 37 12.26 4.14 16.76
CA LYS A 37 12.95 3.17 17.63
C LYS A 37 14.34 2.79 17.12
N LEU A 38 14.53 2.81 15.81
CA LEU A 38 15.79 2.50 15.13
C LEU A 38 16.63 3.75 14.82
N ARG A 39 16.27 4.93 15.34
CA ARG A 39 16.92 6.22 15.04
C ARG A 39 18.43 6.19 15.31
N ASN A 40 18.86 5.54 16.39
CA ASN A 40 20.28 5.44 16.73
C ASN A 40 21.08 4.69 15.66
N ILE A 41 20.49 3.64 15.07
CA ILE A 41 21.09 2.86 13.99
C ILE A 41 21.16 3.71 12.71
N PHE A 42 20.07 4.40 12.36
CA PHE A 42 20.04 5.24 11.16
C PHE A 42 20.94 6.47 11.26
N SER A 43 21.13 7.03 12.46
CA SER A 43 22.00 8.19 12.71
C SER A 43 23.48 7.83 12.88
N SER A 44 23.81 6.57 13.13
CA SER A 44 25.19 6.12 13.34
C SER A 44 26.03 6.14 12.04
N LYS A 45 27.37 6.09 12.18
CA LYS A 45 28.32 5.99 11.06
C LYS A 45 28.43 4.57 10.46
N ILE A 46 27.31 3.85 10.37
CA ILE A 46 27.21 2.53 9.72
C ILE A 46 27.17 2.72 8.18
N PRO A 47 27.74 1.80 7.38
CA PRO A 47 27.65 1.87 5.93
C PRO A 47 26.20 1.88 5.44
N GLN A 48 25.94 2.69 4.41
CA GLN A 48 24.59 2.94 3.91
C GLN A 48 23.86 1.66 3.48
N CYS A 49 24.59 0.67 2.94
CA CYS A 49 24.01 -0.61 2.53
C CYS A 49 23.34 -1.38 3.69
N LEU A 50 23.91 -1.32 4.90
CA LEU A 50 23.32 -1.96 6.08
C LEU A 50 22.10 -1.20 6.56
N LYS A 51 22.15 0.14 6.56
CA LYS A 51 20.97 0.97 6.89
C LYS A 51 19.81 0.67 5.95
N THR A 52 20.09 0.54 4.66
CA THR A 52 19.11 0.13 3.64
C THR A 52 18.51 -1.25 3.94
N LYS A 53 19.33 -2.26 4.24
CA LYS A 53 18.84 -3.60 4.60
C LYS A 53 17.95 -3.57 5.84
N VAL A 54 18.35 -2.85 6.89
CA VAL A 54 17.55 -2.69 8.11
C VAL A 54 16.22 -2.00 7.81
N PHE A 55 16.23 -0.95 6.98
CA PHE A 55 15.00 -0.28 6.56
C PHE A 55 14.06 -1.22 5.79
N GLU A 56 14.60 -1.99 4.84
CA GLU A 56 13.84 -2.94 4.03
C GLU A 56 13.25 -4.10 4.83
N GLN A 57 13.93 -4.54 5.89
CA GLN A 57 13.50 -5.68 6.70
C GLN A 57 12.61 -5.28 7.90
N CYS A 58 12.83 -4.10 8.48
CA CYS A 58 12.11 -3.70 9.70
C CYS A 58 11.01 -2.68 9.46
N VAL A 59 11.21 -1.71 8.55
CA VAL A 59 10.28 -0.59 8.36
C VAL A 59 9.31 -0.84 7.21
N LEU A 60 9.83 -1.31 6.06
CA LEU A 60 8.97 -1.60 4.90
C LEU A 60 7.87 -2.63 5.20
N PRO A 61 8.11 -3.75 5.91
CA PRO A 61 7.05 -4.73 6.18
C PRO A 61 5.97 -4.15 7.11
N VAL A 62 6.35 -3.32 8.07
CA VAL A 62 5.41 -2.63 8.97
C VAL A 62 4.47 -1.71 8.20
N MET A 63 5.02 -0.94 7.26
CA MET A 63 4.22 -0.06 6.40
C MET A 63 3.37 -0.81 5.38
N THR A 64 3.86 -1.95 4.88
CA THR A 64 3.21 -2.71 3.80
C THR A 64 2.27 -3.82 4.27
N TYR A 65 2.16 -4.01 5.59
CA TYR A 65 1.27 -5.02 6.15
C TYR A 65 -0.18 -4.82 5.72
N GLY A 66 -0.81 -5.88 5.21
CA GLY A 66 -2.22 -5.90 4.81
C GLY A 66 -2.52 -5.25 3.45
N ILE A 67 -1.57 -4.51 2.88
CA ILE A 67 -1.75 -3.78 1.62
C ILE A 67 -2.11 -4.68 0.44
N GLU A 68 -1.63 -5.92 0.44
CA GLU A 68 -1.91 -6.91 -0.60
C GLU A 68 -3.40 -7.19 -0.78
N THR A 69 -4.20 -7.06 0.29
CA THR A 69 -5.64 -7.33 0.29
C THR A 69 -6.50 -6.10 -0.01
N TRP A 70 -5.93 -4.89 0.00
CA TRP A 70 -6.70 -3.64 -0.10
C TRP A 70 -6.74 -3.08 -1.53
N PRO A 71 -7.87 -2.50 -1.97
CA PRO A 71 -7.90 -1.66 -3.16
C PRO A 71 -7.14 -0.35 -2.87
N LEU A 72 -6.00 -0.16 -3.53
CA LEU A 72 -5.13 0.99 -3.37
C LEU A 72 -5.35 2.01 -4.50
N THR A 73 -5.89 3.15 -4.14
CA THR A 73 -5.91 4.31 -5.02
C THR A 73 -4.49 4.88 -5.22
N MET A 74 -4.22 5.50 -6.37
CA MET A 74 -2.94 6.19 -6.63
C MET A 74 -2.58 7.23 -5.56
N GLY A 75 -3.58 7.89 -4.98
CA GLY A 75 -3.38 8.79 -3.83
C GLY A 75 -2.76 8.10 -2.63
N LEU A 76 -3.18 6.88 -2.29
CA LEU A 76 -2.63 6.10 -1.17
C LEU A 76 -1.19 5.66 -1.44
N ILE A 77 -0.90 5.20 -2.66
CA ILE A 77 0.47 4.85 -3.07
C ILE A 77 1.38 6.08 -3.02
N ARG A 78 0.89 7.24 -3.46
CA ARG A 78 1.62 8.51 -3.39
C ARG A 78 1.94 8.88 -1.94
N ARG A 79 0.98 8.73 -1.00
CA ARG A 79 1.20 8.97 0.43
C ARG A 79 2.31 8.08 0.99
N LEU A 80 2.23 6.77 0.72
CA LEU A 80 3.27 5.81 1.13
C LEU A 80 4.64 6.16 0.56
N ARG A 81 4.71 6.56 -0.72
CA ARG A 81 5.94 7.05 -1.35
C ARG A 81 6.48 8.29 -0.64
N VAL A 82 5.65 9.29 -0.36
CA VAL A 82 6.06 10.51 0.36
C VAL A 82 6.61 10.15 1.74
N THR A 83 5.94 9.26 2.48
CA THR A 83 6.41 8.77 3.78
C THR A 83 7.77 8.08 3.67
N GLN A 84 7.94 7.15 2.74
CA GLN A 84 9.23 6.48 2.52
C GLN A 84 10.34 7.50 2.23
N ARG A 85 10.09 8.48 1.33
CA ARG A 85 11.08 9.50 0.99
C ARG A 85 11.43 10.40 2.17
N ALA A 86 10.48 10.70 3.04
CA ALA A 86 10.75 11.45 4.26
C ALA A 86 11.68 10.67 5.21
N MET A 87 11.46 9.36 5.37
CA MET A 87 12.33 8.48 6.18
C MET A 87 13.73 8.32 5.56
N GLU A 88 13.83 8.15 4.24
CA GLU A 88 15.11 8.07 3.52
C GLU A 88 15.93 9.35 3.69
N ARG A 89 15.30 10.53 3.60
CA ARG A 89 15.97 11.81 3.86
C ARG A 89 16.48 11.91 5.29
N ALA A 90 15.65 11.53 6.26
CA ALA A 90 16.05 11.52 7.67
C ALA A 90 17.23 10.57 7.94
N MET A 91 17.29 9.44 7.23
CA MET A 91 18.39 8.49 7.31
C MET A 91 19.70 9.00 6.68
N LEU A 92 19.60 9.77 5.59
CA LEU A 92 20.76 10.35 4.90
C LEU A 92 21.20 11.71 5.47
N GLY A 93 20.37 12.36 6.29
CA GLY A 93 20.63 13.71 6.81
C GLY A 93 20.62 14.80 5.73
N VAL A 94 19.92 14.56 4.61
CA VAL A 94 19.89 15.48 3.45
C VAL A 94 18.68 16.40 3.48
N SER A 95 18.81 17.55 2.83
CA SER A 95 17.79 18.60 2.80
C SER A 95 16.63 18.26 1.86
N LEU A 96 15.52 19.00 1.97
CA LEU A 96 14.40 18.88 1.04
C LEU A 96 14.72 19.37 -0.38
N ARG A 97 15.82 20.11 -0.58
CA ARG A 97 16.25 20.65 -1.87
C ARG A 97 16.99 19.63 -2.72
N ASP A 98 17.45 18.53 -2.12
CA ASP A 98 18.20 17.49 -2.81
C ASP A 98 17.30 16.71 -3.78
N GLN A 99 17.83 16.45 -4.99
CA GLN A 99 17.09 15.75 -6.05
C GLN A 99 16.73 14.31 -5.63
N ILE A 100 15.50 13.89 -5.98
CA ILE A 100 14.95 12.57 -5.63
C ILE A 100 15.78 11.43 -6.23
N GLU A 101 16.35 11.64 -7.42
CA GLU A 101 17.20 10.65 -8.08
C GLU A 101 18.49 10.39 -7.31
N GLU A 102 19.08 11.43 -6.72
CA GLU A 102 20.29 11.29 -5.93
C GLU A 102 20.03 10.51 -4.63
N ILE A 103 18.88 10.73 -3.99
CA ILE A 103 18.43 9.94 -2.84
C ILE A 103 18.29 8.47 -3.23
N ARG A 104 17.66 8.17 -4.37
CA ARG A 104 17.52 6.78 -4.86
C ARG A 104 18.86 6.14 -5.14
N ARG A 105 19.78 6.86 -5.78
CA ARG A 105 21.12 6.38 -6.13
C ARG A 105 21.93 6.00 -4.89
N ARG A 106 21.86 6.83 -3.84
CA ARG A 106 22.58 6.61 -2.57
C ARG A 106 21.96 5.52 -1.72
N THR A 107 20.64 5.52 -1.58
CA THR A 107 19.96 4.60 -0.65
C THR A 107 19.74 3.22 -1.25
N ARG A 108 19.49 3.12 -2.57
CA ARG A 108 19.15 1.87 -3.29
C ARG A 108 18.02 1.05 -2.64
N VAL A 109 17.16 1.70 -1.85
CA VAL A 109 15.98 1.07 -1.24
C VAL A 109 14.95 0.77 -2.32
N THR A 110 14.33 -0.40 -2.23
CA THR A 110 13.21 -0.80 -3.09
C THR A 110 12.06 0.22 -3.01
N ASP A 111 11.56 0.71 -4.15
CA ASP A 111 10.41 1.63 -4.15
C ASP A 111 9.18 0.94 -3.57
N ILE A 112 8.50 1.57 -2.61
CA ILE A 112 7.33 0.98 -1.95
C ILE A 112 6.24 0.60 -2.94
N ALA A 113 6.08 1.33 -4.04
CA ALA A 113 5.10 0.97 -5.06
C ALA A 113 5.46 -0.34 -5.79
N GLN A 114 6.75 -0.58 -6.07
CA GLN A 114 7.21 -1.84 -6.64
C GLN A 114 7.02 -2.98 -5.64
N ARG A 115 7.34 -2.76 -4.36
CA ARG A 115 7.12 -3.74 -3.29
C ARG A 115 5.63 -4.09 -3.17
N VAL A 116 4.76 -3.08 -3.16
CA VAL A 116 3.31 -3.25 -3.11
C VAL A 116 2.78 -4.00 -4.32
N ALA A 117 3.22 -3.66 -5.53
CA ALA A 117 2.84 -4.37 -6.75
C ALA A 117 3.26 -5.85 -6.68
N LYS A 118 4.48 -6.13 -6.21
CA LYS A 118 4.98 -7.50 -6.02
C LYS A 118 4.15 -8.28 -5.01
N LEU A 119 3.87 -7.71 -3.83
CA LEU A 119 3.06 -8.36 -2.80
C LEU A 119 1.65 -8.65 -3.32
N LYS A 120 1.02 -7.69 -3.99
CA LYS A 120 -0.29 -7.87 -4.62
C LYS A 120 -0.28 -8.98 -5.66
N TRP A 121 0.75 -9.05 -6.50
CA TRP A 121 0.87 -10.10 -7.51
C TRP A 121 1.08 -11.49 -6.89
N GLN A 122 1.93 -11.58 -5.85
CA GLN A 122 2.14 -12.81 -5.09
C GLN A 122 0.86 -13.30 -4.44
N TRP A 123 0.10 -12.38 -3.81
CA TRP A 123 -1.19 -12.70 -3.21
C TRP A 123 -2.23 -13.12 -4.25
N ALA A 124 -2.30 -12.41 -5.38
CA ALA A 124 -3.18 -12.79 -6.49
C ALA A 124 -2.86 -14.19 -7.03
N GLY A 125 -1.59 -14.51 -7.22
CA GLY A 125 -1.16 -15.85 -7.61
C GLY A 125 -1.45 -16.91 -6.54
N HIS A 126 -1.32 -16.58 -5.26
CA HIS A 126 -1.66 -17.47 -4.15
C HIS A 126 -3.15 -17.81 -4.13
N ILE A 127 -4.02 -16.82 -4.34
CA ILE A 127 -5.46 -17.03 -4.46
C ILE A 127 -5.78 -17.84 -5.73
N ALA A 128 -5.17 -17.53 -6.87
CA ALA A 128 -5.43 -18.22 -8.13
C ALA A 128 -5.05 -19.71 -8.09
N ARG A 129 -4.02 -20.09 -7.32
CA ARG A 129 -3.61 -21.49 -7.13
C ARG A 129 -4.45 -22.25 -6.10
N ARG A 130 -5.31 -21.58 -5.33
CA ARG A 130 -6.16 -22.23 -4.33
C ARG A 130 -7.37 -22.87 -5.02
N THR A 131 -7.51 -24.18 -4.87
CA THR A 131 -8.65 -24.98 -5.38
C THR A 131 -9.63 -25.39 -4.28
N ASP A 132 -9.41 -24.96 -3.04
CA ASP A 132 -10.10 -25.41 -1.83
C ASP A 132 -11.51 -24.81 -1.61
N GLY A 133 -12.06 -24.12 -2.62
CA GLY A 133 -13.45 -23.60 -2.60
C GLY A 133 -13.76 -22.58 -1.49
N ARG A 134 -12.75 -22.12 -0.75
CA ARG A 134 -12.89 -21.19 0.38
C ARG A 134 -13.40 -19.84 -0.09
N TRP A 135 -14.00 -19.12 0.86
CA TRP A 135 -14.59 -17.79 0.64
C TRP A 135 -13.65 -16.77 -0.02
N GLY A 136 -12.32 -16.92 0.06
CA GLY A 136 -11.36 -15.98 -0.52
C GLY A 136 -11.57 -15.71 -2.01
N LEU A 137 -11.64 -16.77 -2.85
CA LEU A 137 -11.88 -16.61 -4.29
C LEU A 137 -13.30 -16.08 -4.55
N LYS A 138 -14.29 -16.64 -3.85
CA LYS A 138 -15.70 -16.25 -3.98
C LYS A 138 -15.92 -14.77 -3.65
N VAL A 139 -15.29 -14.24 -2.60
CA VAL A 139 -15.39 -12.84 -2.15
C VAL A 139 -14.67 -11.89 -3.12
N LEU A 140 -13.54 -12.31 -3.70
CA LEU A 140 -12.80 -11.50 -4.67
C LEU A 140 -13.52 -11.38 -6.02
N GLU A 141 -14.14 -12.48 -6.47
CA GLU A 141 -14.95 -12.50 -7.70
C GLU A 141 -16.37 -11.99 -7.48
N TRP A 142 -16.79 -11.85 -6.22
CA TRP A 142 -18.16 -11.47 -5.88
C TRP A 142 -18.52 -10.13 -6.51
N ARG A 143 -19.52 -10.16 -7.38
CA ARG A 143 -20.18 -8.96 -7.93
C ARG A 143 -21.58 -8.91 -7.35
N PRO A 144 -21.98 -7.80 -6.68
CA PRO A 144 -23.36 -7.63 -6.27
C PRO A 144 -24.25 -7.71 -7.53
N ARG A 145 -25.17 -8.68 -7.57
CA ARG A 145 -26.07 -8.87 -8.73
C ARG A 145 -27.09 -7.73 -8.89
N THR A 146 -27.27 -6.92 -7.86
CA THR A 146 -28.40 -5.99 -7.72
C THR A 146 -28.09 -4.53 -8.06
N GLY A 147 -26.93 -4.22 -8.66
CA GLY A 147 -26.56 -2.82 -8.93
C GLY A 147 -25.74 -2.59 -10.20
N LYS A 148 -26.16 -1.60 -11.01
CA LYS A 148 -25.34 -1.04 -12.09
C LYS A 148 -24.25 -0.15 -11.50
N ARG A 149 -23.03 -0.20 -12.05
CA ARG A 149 -21.92 0.66 -11.62
C ARG A 149 -22.22 2.09 -12.07
N SER A 150 -21.96 3.08 -11.20
CA SER A 150 -22.07 4.50 -11.58
C SER A 150 -21.15 4.80 -12.75
N VAL A 151 -21.66 5.48 -13.77
CA VAL A 151 -20.89 5.96 -14.92
C VAL A 151 -19.93 7.07 -14.46
N GLY A 152 -18.75 7.17 -15.06
CA GLY A 152 -17.75 8.20 -14.74
C GLY A 152 -16.61 7.69 -13.86
N ARG A 153 -16.53 8.13 -12.61
CA ARG A 153 -15.44 7.79 -11.67
C ARG A 153 -15.91 6.83 -10.56
N PRO A 154 -16.23 5.56 -10.87
CA PRO A 154 -16.61 4.62 -9.85
C PRO A 154 -15.41 4.25 -8.97
N ARG A 155 -15.68 3.82 -7.74
CA ARG A 155 -14.66 3.40 -6.77
C ARG A 155 -13.79 2.28 -7.31
N THR A 156 -12.49 2.34 -7.05
CA THR A 156 -11.51 1.31 -7.42
C THR A 156 -11.78 0.01 -6.66
N ARG A 157 -11.86 -1.12 -7.36
CA ARG A 157 -11.89 -2.47 -6.76
C ARG A 157 -10.48 -3.07 -6.71
N TRP A 158 -10.29 -4.07 -5.86
CA TRP A 158 -9.02 -4.77 -5.77
C TRP A 158 -8.61 -5.42 -7.11
N THR A 159 -9.58 -6.00 -7.84
CA THR A 159 -9.36 -6.54 -9.19
C THR A 159 -8.94 -5.47 -10.21
N ASP A 160 -9.41 -4.22 -10.05
CA ASP A 160 -9.05 -3.12 -10.95
C ASP A 160 -7.57 -2.76 -10.78
N ASP A 161 -7.01 -2.90 -9.58
CA ASP A 161 -5.59 -2.68 -9.31
C ASP A 161 -4.70 -3.74 -9.95
N ILE A 162 -5.06 -5.02 -9.85
CA ILE A 162 -4.29 -6.10 -10.47
C ILE A 162 -4.25 -5.91 -11.98
N ARG A 163 -5.39 -5.55 -12.59
CA ARG A 163 -5.44 -5.26 -14.02
C ARG A 163 -4.45 -4.15 -14.36
N ARG A 164 -4.42 -3.04 -13.62
CA ARG A 164 -3.44 -1.97 -13.86
C ARG A 164 -2.00 -2.47 -13.78
N VAL A 165 -1.68 -3.33 -12.82
CA VAL A 165 -0.31 -3.90 -12.68
C VAL A 165 0.01 -4.87 -13.82
N ALA A 166 -0.94 -5.70 -14.24
CA ALA A 166 -0.77 -6.69 -15.30
C ALA A 166 -0.60 -6.05 -16.69
N TRP A 167 -1.34 -4.97 -16.97
CA TRP A 167 -1.31 -4.25 -18.25
C TRP A 167 -0.27 -3.12 -18.32
N SER A 168 0.55 -2.94 -17.28
CA SER A 168 1.63 -1.94 -17.25
C SER A 168 3.00 -2.52 -17.68
N ARG A 169 2.99 -3.61 -18.45
CA ARG A 169 4.18 -4.25 -19.04
C ARG A 169 4.38 -3.84 -20.48
#